data_AF-H2YMP0-F1
#
_entry.id   AF-H2YMP0-F1
#
_cell.length_a   1.000
_cell.length_b   1.000
_cell.length_c   1.000
_cell.angle_alpha   90.00
_cell.angle_beta   90.00
_cell.angle_gamma   90.00
#
_symmetry.space_group_name_H-M   'P 1'
#
loop_
_entity.id
_entity.type
_entity.pdbx_description
1 polymer ?
#
loop_
_entity_poly.entity_id
_entity_poly.type
_entity_poly.pdbx_seq_one_letter_code
_entity_poly.pdbx_strand_id
1 'polypeptide(L)'
;MNLSDLVAASRQFVDELDQYREPWESHTHWYARKTFLRHNWDRFDDKPRLLCLSSAWANVEFMGNRYPHAVMNQLKEMTSEMETSSDLLREAEKQMSQQGNTRL
;
A
#
# COMPACT_ATOMS: atom_id res chain seq x y z
N MET A 1 -3.29 25.51 -12.47
CA MET A 1 -2.72 24.56 -11.50
C MET A 1 -1.24 24.47 -11.78
N ASN A 2 -0.39 24.76 -10.78
CA ASN A 2 1.07 24.70 -10.94
C ASN A 2 1.63 23.36 -10.41
N LEU A 3 2.91 23.07 -10.64
CA LEU A 3 3.56 21.81 -10.21
C LEU A 3 3.52 21.61 -8.69
N SER A 4 3.72 22.69 -7.92
CA SER A 4 3.68 22.65 -6.46
C SER A 4 2.29 22.27 -5.94
N ASP A 5 1.22 22.77 -6.58
CA ASP A 5 -0.16 22.43 -6.25
C ASP A 5 -0.42 20.93 -6.49
N LEU A 6 0.07 20.37 -7.61
CA LEU A 6 -0.09 18.96 -7.94
C LEU A 6 0.66 18.05 -6.96
N VAL A 7 1.88 18.43 -6.58
CA VAL A 7 2.67 17.69 -5.58
C VAL A 7 1.98 17.74 -4.21
N ALA A 8 1.43 18.89 -3.81
CA ALA A 8 0.70 19.04 -2.56
C ALA A 8 -0.56 18.16 -2.54
N ALA A 9 -1.36 18.18 -3.61
CA ALA A 9 -2.56 17.36 -3.73
C ALA A 9 -2.22 15.85 -3.70
N SER A 10 -1.16 15.43 -4.40
CA SER A 10 -0.71 14.03 -4.35
C SER A 10 -0.27 13.62 -2.95
N ARG A 11 0.41 14.48 -2.20
CA ARG A 11 0.81 14.19 -0.81
C ARG A 11 -0.40 14.08 0.10
N GLN A 12 -1.33 15.03 0.00
CA GLN A 12 -2.57 15.02 0.77
C GLN A 12 -3.36 13.73 0.54
N PHE A 13 -3.53 13.30 -0.71
CA PHE A 13 -4.20 12.03 -1.01
C PHE A 13 -3.48 10.83 -0.35
N VAL A 14 -2.14 10.79 -0.41
CA VAL A 14 -1.39 9.72 0.24
C VAL A 14 -1.63 9.75 1.76
N ASP A 15 -1.64 10.90 2.39
CA ASP A 15 -1.91 11.02 3.83
C ASP A 15 -3.36 10.60 4.17
N GLU A 16 -4.34 10.93 3.34
CA GLU A 16 -5.75 10.54 3.52
C GLU A 16 -5.96 9.01 3.51
N LEU A 17 -5.08 8.24 2.86
CA LEU A 17 -5.15 6.78 2.90
C LEU A 17 -4.90 6.22 4.32
N ASP A 18 -4.24 6.97 5.22
CA ASP A 18 -3.98 6.51 6.60
C ASP A 18 -5.26 6.27 7.41
N GLN A 19 -6.40 6.80 6.97
CA GLN A 19 -7.71 6.48 7.57
C GLN A 19 -8.10 5.00 7.42
N TYR A 20 -7.49 4.27 6.48
CA TYR A 20 -7.76 2.85 6.22
C TYR A 20 -6.78 1.91 6.91
N ARG A 21 -5.84 2.44 7.69
CA ARG A 21 -4.89 1.64 8.47
C ARG A 21 -5.58 1.00 9.67
N GLU A 22 -5.30 -0.27 9.90
CA GLU A 22 -5.82 -0.95 11.11
C GLU A 22 -4.91 -0.69 12.32
N PRO A 23 -5.46 -0.56 13.54
CA PRO A 23 -4.67 -0.27 14.74
C PRO A 23 -3.58 -1.30 15.06
N TRP A 24 -3.80 -2.56 14.69
CA TRP A 24 -2.87 -3.67 14.92
C TRP A 24 -1.89 -3.90 13.77
N GLU A 25 -1.96 -3.10 12.70
CA GLU A 25 -1.11 -3.26 11.53
C GLU A 25 0.28 -2.65 11.77
N SER A 26 1.33 -3.44 11.53
CA SER A 26 2.71 -2.95 11.64
C SER A 26 2.97 -1.86 10.61
N HIS A 27 3.96 -0.99 10.88
CA HIS A 27 4.29 0.11 9.97
C HIS A 27 4.75 -0.39 8.59
N THR A 28 5.55 -1.46 8.55
CA THR A 28 6.05 -2.08 7.32
C THR A 28 4.94 -2.73 6.50
N HIS A 29 4.02 -3.42 7.17
CA HIS A 29 2.84 -4.01 6.53
C HIS A 29 1.95 -2.90 5.96
N TRP A 30 1.65 -1.88 6.76
CA TRP A 30 0.84 -0.75 6.33
C TRP A 30 1.47 -0.03 5.14
N TYR A 31 2.78 0.21 5.15
CA TYR A 31 3.49 0.83 4.02
C TYR A 31 3.26 0.08 2.71
N ALA A 32 3.39 -1.26 2.74
CA ALA A 32 3.15 -2.08 1.57
C ALA A 32 1.68 -2.05 1.14
N ARG A 33 0.72 -2.21 2.07
CA ARG A 33 -0.71 -2.18 1.77
C ARG A 33 -1.19 -0.81 1.26
N LYS A 34 -0.68 0.27 1.85
CA LYS A 34 -0.91 1.66 1.39
C LYS A 34 -0.36 1.87 -0.02
N THR A 35 0.79 1.26 -0.35
CA THR A 35 1.33 1.29 -1.72
C THR A 35 0.43 0.58 -2.71
N PHE A 36 -0.14 -0.57 -2.34
CA PHE A 36 -1.16 -1.27 -3.14
C PHE A 36 -2.39 -0.39 -3.39
N LEU A 37 -2.91 0.26 -2.33
CA LEU A 37 -4.07 1.15 -2.43
C LEU A 37 -3.79 2.33 -3.36
N ARG A 38 -2.66 3.03 -3.16
CA ARG A 38 -2.25 4.16 -3.99
C ARG A 38 -2.09 3.78 -5.47
N HIS A 39 -1.48 2.63 -5.77
CA HIS A 39 -1.27 2.17 -7.14
C HIS A 39 -2.59 1.90 -7.88
N ASN A 40 -3.59 1.40 -7.17
CA ASN A 40 -4.84 0.95 -7.77
C ASN A 40 -6.01 1.93 -7.59
N TRP A 41 -5.84 3.00 -6.81
CA TRP A 41 -6.94 3.85 -6.40
C TRP A 41 -7.72 4.41 -7.59
N ASP A 42 -7.06 5.10 -8.52
CA ASP A 42 -7.77 5.76 -9.62
C ASP A 42 -8.31 4.79 -10.68
N ARG A 43 -7.80 3.56 -10.71
CA ARG A 43 -8.17 2.52 -11.68
C ARG A 43 -9.28 1.59 -11.20
N PHE A 44 -9.68 1.69 -9.93
CA PHE A 44 -10.63 0.78 -9.29
C PHE A 44 -11.77 1.56 -8.64
N ASP A 45 -12.95 1.53 -9.27
CA ASP A 45 -14.11 2.32 -8.85
C ASP A 45 -14.71 1.84 -7.51
N ASP A 46 -14.83 0.52 -7.33
CA ASP A 46 -15.39 -0.09 -6.14
C ASP A 46 -14.38 -0.07 -4.97
N LYS A 47 -14.35 1.06 -4.24
CA LYS A 47 -13.44 1.28 -3.10
C LYS A 47 -13.58 0.23 -1.99
N PRO A 48 -14.79 -0.18 -1.56
CA PRO A 48 -14.94 -1.26 -0.59
C PRO A 48 -14.25 -2.55 -1.02
N ARG A 49 -14.40 -2.95 -2.28
CA ARG A 49 -13.73 -4.13 -2.82
C ARG A 49 -12.22 -3.92 -2.96
N LEU A 50 -11.76 -2.73 -3.35
CA LEU A 50 -10.34 -2.40 -3.38
C LEU A 50 -9.69 -2.56 -2.00
N LEU A 51 -10.34 -2.05 -0.94
CA LEU A 51 -9.87 -2.19 0.44
C LEU A 51 -9.77 -3.67 0.84
N CYS A 52 -10.80 -4.47 0.51
CA CYS A 52 -10.78 -5.92 0.75
C CYS A 52 -9.63 -6.62 0.00
N LEU A 53 -9.43 -6.30 -1.28
CA LEU A 53 -8.35 -6.86 -2.09
C LEU A 53 -6.97 -6.44 -1.58
N SER A 54 -6.81 -5.22 -1.06
CA SER A 54 -5.55 -4.77 -0.47
C SER A 54 -5.15 -5.61 0.75
N SER A 55 -6.12 -5.95 1.61
CA SER A 55 -5.91 -6.84 2.75
C SER A 55 -5.65 -8.27 2.29
N ALA A 56 -6.37 -8.77 1.28
CA ALA A 56 -6.15 -10.10 0.73
C ALA A 56 -4.74 -10.23 0.14
N TRP A 57 -4.28 -9.24 -0.62
CA TRP A 57 -2.92 -9.19 -1.16
C TRP A 57 -1.88 -9.23 -0.05
N ALA A 58 -2.00 -8.37 0.96
CA ALA A 58 -1.03 -8.32 2.04
C ALA A 58 -1.00 -9.64 2.85
N ASN A 59 -2.15 -10.29 3.03
CA ASN A 59 -2.21 -11.63 3.62
C ASN A 59 -1.54 -12.71 2.75
N VAL A 60 -1.64 -12.64 1.43
CA VAL A 60 -0.93 -13.56 0.51
C VAL A 60 0.57 -13.38 0.64
N GLU A 61 1.05 -12.13 0.60
CA GLU A 61 2.47 -11.79 0.58
C GLU A 61 3.16 -12.02 1.93
N PHE A 62 2.52 -11.62 3.03
CA PHE A 62 3.16 -11.59 4.34
C PHE A 62 2.72 -12.72 5.28
N MET A 63 1.57 -13.35 5.03
CA MET A 63 1.03 -14.41 5.88
C MET A 63 0.92 -15.77 5.16
N GLY A 64 1.25 -15.81 3.85
CA GLY A 64 1.22 -17.05 3.08
C GLY A 64 -0.18 -17.56 2.74
N ASN A 65 -1.22 -16.74 2.91
CA ASN A 65 -2.60 -17.13 2.59
C ASN A 65 -2.76 -17.44 1.10
N ARG A 66 -3.79 -18.22 0.77
CA ARG A 66 -4.21 -18.49 -0.61
C ARG A 66 -5.72 -18.36 -0.72
N TYR A 67 -6.15 -17.75 -1.81
CA TYR A 67 -7.56 -17.50 -2.13
C TYR A 67 -7.91 -18.22 -3.43
N PRO A 68 -9.19 -18.29 -3.83
CA PRO A 68 -9.59 -18.89 -5.10
C PRO A 68 -8.81 -18.31 -6.29
N HIS A 69 -8.58 -19.13 -7.31
CA HIS A 69 -7.76 -18.78 -8.47
C HIS A 69 -8.11 -17.44 -9.12
N ALA A 70 -9.41 -17.12 -9.22
CA ALA A 70 -9.87 -15.84 -9.77
C ALA A 70 -9.35 -14.64 -8.97
N VAL A 71 -9.34 -14.73 -7.64
CA VAL A 71 -8.79 -13.68 -6.76
C VAL A 71 -7.28 -13.61 -6.93
N MET A 72 -6.58 -14.75 -6.95
CA MET A 72 -5.13 -14.77 -7.10
C MET A 72 -4.68 -14.15 -8.43
N ASN A 73 -5.39 -14.43 -9.53
CA ASN A 73 -5.10 -13.85 -10.84
C ASN A 73 -5.36 -12.34 -10.84
N GLN A 74 -6.47 -11.91 -10.25
CA GLN A 74 -6.79 -10.49 -10.13
C GLN A 74 -5.72 -9.74 -9.32
N LEU A 75 -5.27 -10.29 -8.19
CA LEU A 75 -4.21 -9.68 -7.39
C LEU A 75 -2.92 -9.55 -8.20
N LYS A 76 -2.54 -10.58 -8.96
CA LYS A 76 -1.37 -10.56 -9.84
C LYS A 76 -1.46 -9.46 -10.91
N GLU A 77 -2.63 -9.25 -11.49
CA GLU A 77 -2.87 -8.18 -12.47
C GLU A 77 -2.79 -6.78 -11.82
N MET A 78 -3.34 -6.63 -10.61
CA MET A 78 -3.34 -5.35 -9.86
C MET A 78 -1.95 -4.95 -9.34
N THR A 79 -0.98 -5.86 -9.32
CA THR A 79 0.38 -5.60 -8.83
C THR A 79 1.45 -5.77 -9.90
N SER A 80 1.10 -5.92 -11.18
CA SER A 80 2.08 -6.22 -12.24
C SER A 80 3.11 -5.11 -12.46
N GLU A 81 2.76 -3.87 -12.11
CA GLU A 81 3.61 -2.67 -12.23
C GLU A 81 4.10 -2.16 -10.88
N MET A 82 3.88 -2.93 -9.80
CA MET A 82 4.35 -2.61 -8.47
C MET A 82 5.72 -3.25 -8.20
N GLU A 83 6.47 -2.64 -7.29
CA GLU A 83 7.65 -3.27 -6.70
C GLU A 83 7.28 -4.55 -5.95
N THR A 84 8.24 -5.45 -5.76
CA THR A 84 8.01 -6.70 -5.04
C THR A 84 7.70 -6.43 -3.57
N SER A 85 6.93 -7.31 -2.93
CA SER A 85 6.65 -7.22 -1.49
C SER A 85 7.93 -7.15 -0.64
N SER A 86 8.98 -7.87 -1.03
CA SER A 86 10.29 -7.81 -0.37
C SER A 86 10.98 -6.45 -0.50
N ASP A 87 10.85 -5.78 -1.65
CA ASP A 87 11.46 -4.46 -1.86
C ASP A 87 10.68 -3.39 -1.07
N LEU A 88 9.35 -3.49 -1.07
CA LEU A 88 8.49 -2.61 -0.26
C LEU A 88 8.79 -2.70 1.23
N LEU A 89 9.02 -3.90 1.76
CA LEU A 89 9.40 -4.09 3.17
C LEU A 89 10.75 -3.44 3.49
N ARG A 90 11.76 -3.67 2.63
CA ARG A 90 13.09 -3.05 2.80
C ARG A 90 13.02 -1.53 2.76
N GLU A 91 12.18 -0.98 1.89
CA GLU A 91 12.01 0.46 1.79
C GLU A 91 11.30 1.03 3.03
N ALA A 92 10.27 0.35 3.53
CA ALA A 92 9.62 0.73 4.78
C ALA A 92 10.60 0.74 5.97
N GLU A 93 11.45 -0.28 6.09
CA GLU A 93 12.48 -0.37 7.15
C GLU A 93 13.50 0.77 7.08
N LYS A 94 13.93 1.17 5.86
CA LYS A 94 14.82 2.32 5.66
C LYS A 94 14.17 3.61 6.12
N GLN A 95 12.91 3.84 5.76
CA GLN A 95 12.19 5.06 6.15
C GLN A 95 12.02 5.14 7.67
N MET A 96 11.72 4.02 8.32
CA MET A 96 11.65 3.95 9.78
C MET A 96 13.01 4.21 10.45
N SER A 97 14.10 3.66 9.90
CA SER A 97 15.45 3.86 10.43
C SER A 97 15.90 5.32 10.31
N GLN A 98 15.53 6.00 9.23
CA GLN A 98 15.83 7.43 9.03
C GLN A 98 15.02 8.34 9.97
N GLN A 99 13.74 8.01 10.22
CA GLN A 99 12.90 8.74 11.17
C GLN A 99 13.37 8.56 12.63
N GLY A 100 13.91 7.39 12.98
CA GLY A 100 14.51 7.13 14.30
C GLY A 100 15.77 7.95 14.59
N ASN A 101 16.52 8.35 13.56
CA ASN A 101 17.79 9.08 13.70
C ASN A 101 17.62 10.61 13.82
N THR A 102 16.38 11.13 13.81
CA THR A 102 16.08 12.57 13.89
C THR A 102 15.51 12.98 15.27
N ARG A 103 15.61 12.11 16.28
CA ARG A 103 15.12 12.35 17.65
C ARG A 103 16.22 12.27 18.73
N LEU A 104 17.44 12.69 18.40
CA LEU A 104 18.53 12.93 19.37
C LEU A 104 19.11 14.33 19.16
#